data_AF-A0A357V996-F1
#
_entry.id   AF-A0A357V996-F1
#
_cell.length_a   1.000
_cell.length_b   1.000
_cell.length_c   1.000
_cell.angle_alpha   90.00
_cell.angle_beta   90.00
_cell.angle_gamma   90.00
#
_symmetry.space_group_name_H-M   'P 1'
#
loop_
_entity.id
_entity.type
_entity.pdbx_description
1 polymer ?
#
loop_
_entity_poly.entity_id
_entity_poly.type
_entity_poly.pdbx_seq_one_letter_code
_entity_poly.pdbx_strand_id
1 'polypeptide(L)' 'MSSASGPTDFPRPDLLPERLAEWISGEIVAGRFPPGERLVEHALSKRCNVSRVPLREALR' A
#
# COMPACT_ATOMS: atom_id res chain seq x y z
N MET A 1 20.29 -28.68 15.19
CA MET A 1 20.78 -28.24 13.87
C MET A 1 19.55 -28.15 12.98
N SER A 2 18.89 -26.98 12.95
CA SER A 2 17.66 -26.78 12.19
C SER A 2 18.00 -26.28 10.80
N SER A 3 17.49 -27.01 9.82
CA SER A 3 17.73 -26.86 8.38
C SER A 3 17.34 -25.48 7.88
N ALA A 4 18.22 -24.95 7.04
CA ALA A 4 18.12 -23.66 6.38
C ALA A 4 16.85 -23.54 5.53
N SER A 5 16.04 -22.52 5.81
CA SER A 5 15.15 -21.94 4.81
C SER A 5 16.01 -21.26 3.75
N GLY A 6 15.99 -21.78 2.53
CA GLY A 6 16.62 -21.11 1.39
C GLY A 6 15.95 -19.75 1.13
N PRO A 7 16.70 -18.73 0.67
CA PRO A 7 16.13 -17.44 0.33
C PRO A 7 15.48 -17.53 -1.05
N THR A 8 14.17 -17.80 -1.11
CA THR A 8 13.39 -17.44 -2.29
C THR A 8 13.15 -15.93 -2.23
N ASP A 9 14.17 -15.18 -2.63
CA ASP A 9 14.27 -13.73 -2.60
C ASP A 9 13.46 -13.09 -3.73
N PHE A 10 12.14 -13.25 -3.65
CA PHE A 10 11.21 -12.36 -4.34
C PHE A 10 10.26 -11.81 -3.28
N PRO A 11 10.27 -10.50 -2.98
CA PRO A 11 9.31 -9.93 -2.04
C PRO A 11 7.91 -10.28 -2.53
N ARG A 12 7.13 -10.94 -1.68
CA ARG A 12 5.75 -11.29 -1.98
C ARG A 12 5.02 -10.01 -2.44
N PRO A 13 4.40 -9.98 -3.63
CA PRO A 13 3.67 -8.80 -4.10
C PRO A 13 2.58 -8.35 -3.09
N ASP A 14 2.15 -9.27 -2.23
CA ASP A 14 1.31 -9.12 -1.02
C ASP A 14 1.91 -8.23 0.09
N LEU A 15 2.85 -7.34 -0.21
CA LEU A 15 3.28 -6.29 0.72
C LEU A 15 2.95 -4.90 0.19
N LEU A 16 2.70 -4.76 -1.11
CA LEU A 16 2.48 -3.45 -1.70
C LEU A 16 1.09 -2.91 -1.32
N PRO A 17 -0.01 -3.66 -1.42
CA PRO A 17 -1.32 -3.20 -0.93
C PRO A 17 -1.32 -2.83 0.55
N GLU A 18 -0.70 -3.66 1.40
CA GLU A 18 -0.61 -3.47 2.84
C GLU A 18 0.17 -2.20 3.19
N ARG A 19 1.34 -2.01 2.56
CA ARG A 19 2.14 -0.77 2.74
C ARG A 19 1.41 0.47 2.25
N LEU A 20 0.63 0.35 1.17
CA LEU A 20 -0.20 1.44 0.68
C LEU A 20 -1.32 1.77 1.68
N ALA A 21 -1.97 0.76 2.27
CA ALA A 21 -3.02 0.95 3.27
C ALA A 21 -2.47 1.60 4.55
N GLU A 22 -1.31 1.14 5.03
CA GLU A 22 -0.61 1.74 6.18
C GLU A 22 -0.25 3.20 5.91
N TRP A 23 0.31 3.47 4.72
CA TRP A 23 0.65 4.83 4.32
C TRP A 23 -0.59 5.73 4.24
N ILE A 24 -1.65 5.31 3.55
CA ILE A 24 -2.91 6.07 3.45
C ILE A 24 -3.49 6.37 4.83
N SER A 25 -3.50 5.37 5.72
CA SER A 25 -3.98 5.53 7.09
C SER A 25 -3.14 6.57 7.86
N GLY A 26 -1.82 6.52 7.72
CA GLY A 26 -0.92 7.52 8.29
C GLY A 26 -1.19 8.95 7.78
N GLU A 27 -1.47 9.11 6.48
CA GLU A 27 -1.82 10.41 5.90
C GLU A 27 -3.15 10.95 6.43
N ILE A 28 -4.15 10.08 6.64
CA ILE A 28 -5.45 10.46 7.25
C ILE A 28 -5.23 10.93 8.68
N VAL A 29 -4.50 10.16 9.49
CA VAL A 29 -4.20 10.51 10.89
C VAL A 29 -3.40 11.81 10.98
N ALA A 30 -2.49 12.05 10.04
CA ALA A 30 -1.73 13.30 9.94
C ALA A 30 -2.57 14.50 9.44
N GLY A 31 -3.84 14.29 9.06
CA GLY A 31 -4.73 15.32 8.53
C GLY A 31 -4.40 15.75 7.09
N ARG A 32 -3.54 15.02 6.38
CA ARG A 32 -3.23 15.28 4.97
C ARG A 32 -4.36 14.87 4.03
N PHE A 33 -5.20 13.95 4.47
CA PHE A 33 -6.52 13.67 3.88
C PHE A 33 -7.59 14.06 4.90
N PRO A 34 -8.19 15.26 4.78
CA PRO A 34 -9.22 15.73 5.71
C PRO A 34 -10.47 14.84 5.70
N PRO A 35 -11.22 14.79 6.82
CA PRO A 35 -12.48 14.05 6.88
C PRO A 35 -13.45 14.43 5.76
N GLY A 36 -14.00 13.42 5.08
CA GLY A 36 -14.90 13.62 3.94
C GLY A 36 -14.21 13.87 2.62
N GLU A 37 -12.88 14.01 2.57
CA GLU A 37 -12.14 14.02 1.31
C GLU A 37 -12.24 12.67 0.62
N ARG A 38 -12.58 12.70 -0.67
CA ARG A 38 -12.63 11.49 -1.48
C ARG A 38 -11.22 11.06 -1.89
N LEU A 39 -10.80 9.89 -1.43
CA LEU A 39 -9.58 9.23 -1.94
C LEU A 39 -9.81 8.74 -3.38
N VAL A 40 -9.16 9.38 -4.35
CA VAL A 40 -9.31 9.04 -5.78
C VAL A 40 -8.17 8.13 -6.22
N GLU A 41 -8.49 6.89 -6.65
CA GLU A 41 -7.50 5.88 -7.09
C GLU A 41 -6.49 6.44 -8.10
N HIS A 42 -6.96 7.21 -9.09
CA HIS A 42 -6.09 7.76 -10.14
C HIS A 42 -5.08 8.81 -9.61
N ALA A 43 -5.48 9.62 -8.62
CA ALA A 43 -4.60 10.62 -8.03
C ALA A 43 -3.54 9.95 -7.15
N LEU A 44 -3.97 8.99 -6.33
CA LEU A 44 -3.09 8.21 -5.47
C LEU A 44 -2.12 7.33 -6.29
N SER A 45 -2.57 6.72 -7.39
CA SER A 45 -1.70 5.91 -8.25
C SER A 45 -0.56 6.75 -8.85
N LYS A 46 -0.86 8.00 -9.24
CA LYS A 46 0.16 8.96 -9.70
C LYS A 46 1.10 9.37 -8.56
N ARG A 47 0.55 9.69 -7.38
CA ARG A 47 1.33 10.13 -6.21
C ARG A 47 2.29 9.05 -5.71
N CYS A 48 1.85 7.80 -5.68
CA CYS A 48 2.63 6.67 -5.19
C CYS A 48 3.44 5.96 -6.30
N ASN A 49 3.30 6.39 -7.56
CA ASN A 49 3.91 5.76 -8.74
C ASN A 49 3.65 4.24 -8.82
N VAL A 50 2.41 3.84 -8.59
CA VAL A 50 1.95 2.45 -8.65
C VAL A 50 0.79 2.31 -9.64
N SER A 51 0.52 1.09 -10.09
CA SER A 51 -0.69 0.84 -10.86
C SER A 51 -1.94 0.94 -9.98
N ARG A 52 -3.13 1.03 -10.59
CA ARG A 52 -4.39 1.12 -9.85
C ARG A 52 -4.78 -0.17 -9.12
N VAL A 53 -4.27 -1.32 -9.56
CA VAL A 53 -4.61 -2.64 -8.99
C VAL A 53 -4.20 -2.73 -7.51
N PRO A 54 -2.93 -2.60 -7.12
CA PRO A 54 -2.53 -2.71 -5.71
C PRO A 54 -3.16 -1.62 -4.84
N LEU A 55 -3.44 -0.45 -5.42
CA LEU A 55 -4.10 0.63 -4.70
C LEU A 55 -5.57 0.32 -4.41
N ARG A 56 -6.28 -0.33 -5.34
CA ARG A 56 -7.64 -0.82 -5.09
C ARG A 56 -7.66 -1.87 -3.99
N GLU A 57 -6.70 -2.79 -4.01
CA GLU A 57 -6.56 -3.79 -2.95
C GLU A 57 -6.31 -3.13 -1.58
N ALA A 58 -5.48 -2.08 -1.53
CA ALA A 58 -5.22 -1.31 -0.32
C ALA A 58 -6.44 -0.53 0.23
N LEU A 59 -7.41 -0.21 -0.62
CA LEU A 59 -8.61 0.56 -0.28
C LEU A 59 -9.85 -0.31 0.03
N ARG A 60 -9.74 -1.64 -0.08
CA ARG A 60 -10.79 -2.59 0.31
C ARG A 60 -10.85 -2.77 1.81
#